data_AF-A0A1B6JQW9-F1
#
_entry.id   AF-A0A1B6JQW9-F1
#
_cell.length_a   1.000
_cell.length_b   1.000
_cell.length_c   1.000
_cell.angle_alpha   90.00
_cell.angle_beta   90.00
_cell.angle_gamma   90.00
#
_symmetry.space_group_name_H-M   'P 1'
#
loop_
_entity.id
_entity.type
_entity.pdbx_description
1 polymer ?
#
loop_
_entity_poly.entity_id
_entity_poly.type
_entity_poly.pdbx_seq_one_letter_code
_entity_poly.pdbx_strand_id
1 'polypeptide(L)'
;LPHTGKSHFDVFEPLVLALAARGHQVTVLSFYPQKTPVANYTDISLVGTLPVFVNALQFDYLKGSTPISDFNFASGIGLSVCESVLTSPQVKSLISSGKHFDLLIVELFISDCFLSLVDFFGAPHIGLSSSMDLPHHNPRIGN
;
A
#
# COMPACT_ATOMS: atom_id res chain seq x y z
N LEU A 1 -0.18 1.99 2.65
CA LEU A 1 -0.66 0.79 1.94
C LEU A 1 -1.13 1.21 0.55
N PRO A 2 -0.19 1.65 -0.31
CA PRO A 2 -0.56 2.39 -1.52
C PRO A 2 -0.71 1.42 -2.69
N HIS A 3 -1.84 0.73 -2.76
CA HIS A 3 -2.26 0.00 -3.95
C HIS A 3 -3.47 0.70 -4.59
N THR A 4 -3.52 0.73 -5.92
CA THR A 4 -4.58 1.45 -6.66
C THR A 4 -5.90 0.68 -6.68
N GLY A 5 -5.89 -0.64 -6.45
CA GLY A 5 -7.09 -1.47 -6.34
C GLY A 5 -7.80 -1.32 -4.99
N LYS A 6 -9.11 -1.02 -4.98
CA LYS A 6 -9.90 -0.77 -3.75
C LYS A 6 -9.94 -1.98 -2.82
N SER A 7 -9.96 -3.20 -3.35
CA SER A 7 -9.95 -4.43 -2.56
C SER A 7 -8.76 -4.53 -1.60
N HIS A 8 -7.61 -3.98 -1.96
CA HIS A 8 -6.43 -3.99 -1.11
C HIS A 8 -6.63 -3.08 0.11
N PHE A 9 -7.18 -1.88 -0.12
CA PHE A 9 -7.46 -0.95 0.97
C PHE A 9 -8.60 -1.46 1.87
N ASP A 10 -9.62 -2.11 1.31
CA ASP A 10 -10.73 -2.69 2.08
C ASP A 10 -10.27 -3.73 3.12
N VAL A 11 -9.19 -4.48 2.83
CA VAL A 11 -8.62 -5.43 3.80
C VAL A 11 -8.02 -4.72 5.01
N PHE A 12 -7.37 -3.58 4.79
CA PHE A 12 -6.61 -2.89 5.84
C PHE A 12 -7.35 -1.75 6.51
N GLU A 13 -8.37 -1.17 5.87
CA GLU A 13 -9.16 -0.06 6.40
C GLU A 13 -9.73 -0.37 7.80
N PRO A 14 -10.34 -1.54 8.07
CA PRO A 14 -10.78 -1.89 9.41
C PRO A 14 -9.66 -1.91 10.45
N LEU A 15 -8.46 -2.37 10.07
CA LEU A 15 -7.30 -2.44 10.97
C LEU A 15 -6.85 -1.05 11.39
N VAL A 16 -6.61 -0.15 10.43
CA VAL A 16 -6.10 1.20 10.71
C VAL A 16 -7.12 2.05 11.48
N LEU A 17 -8.42 1.88 11.19
CA LEU A 17 -9.49 2.54 11.93
C LEU A 17 -9.58 2.01 13.37
N ALA A 18 -9.44 0.70 13.56
CA ALA A 18 -9.49 0.09 14.89
C ALA A 18 -8.26 0.43 15.74
N LEU A 19 -7.10 0.70 15.14
CA LEU A 19 -5.93 1.24 15.83
C LEU A 19 -6.17 2.69 16.27
N ALA A 20 -6.68 3.53 15.37
CA ALA A 20 -7.01 4.93 15.68
C ALA A 20 -8.05 5.04 16.82
N ALA A 21 -9.09 4.20 16.77
CA ALA A 21 -10.13 4.12 17.80
C ALA A 21 -9.59 3.67 19.18
N ARG A 22 -8.47 2.94 19.23
CA ARG A 22 -7.79 2.55 20.47
C ARG A 22 -6.81 3.59 20.99
N GLY A 23 -6.71 4.76 20.34
CA GLY A 23 -5.87 5.88 20.77
C GLY A 23 -4.49 5.95 20.10
N HIS A 24 -4.19 5.08 19.14
CA HIS A 24 -2.95 5.18 18.36
C HIS A 24 -3.04 6.34 17.36
N GLN A 25 -1.94 7.07 17.16
CA GLN A 25 -1.82 8.06 16.10
C GLN A 25 -1.46 7.36 14.79
N VAL A 26 -2.42 7.25 13.88
CA VAL A 26 -2.26 6.52 12.63
C VAL A 26 -2.10 7.50 11.47
N THR A 27 -1.02 7.37 10.71
CA THR A 27 -0.84 8.08 9.43
C THR A 27 -0.97 7.08 8.29
N VAL A 28 -1.93 7.29 7.38
CA VAL A 28 -2.24 6.35 6.31
C VAL A 28 -1.92 6.97 4.95
N LEU A 29 -0.94 6.39 4.28
CA LEU A 29 -0.63 6.65 2.87
C LEU A 29 -1.47 5.72 1.97
N SER A 30 -2.46 6.28 1.28
CA SER A 30 -3.39 5.51 0.43
C SER A 30 -4.03 6.34 -0.70
N PHE A 31 -4.67 5.66 -1.64
CA PHE A 31 -5.51 6.27 -2.68
C PHE A 31 -6.97 6.50 -2.23
N TYR A 32 -7.30 6.14 -0.99
CA TYR A 32 -8.67 6.06 -0.49
C TYR A 32 -8.78 6.79 0.86
N PRO A 33 -8.73 8.13 0.85
CA PRO A 33 -8.84 8.90 2.09
C PRO A 33 -10.22 8.74 2.73
N GLN A 34 -10.27 8.93 4.05
CA GLN A 34 -11.54 8.87 4.78
C GLN A 34 -12.47 10.00 4.33
N LYS A 35 -13.75 9.67 4.12
CA LYS A 35 -14.77 10.65 3.68
C LYS A 35 -15.17 11.61 4.81
N THR A 36 -15.02 11.15 6.05
CA THR A 36 -15.33 11.92 7.25
C THR A 36 -14.09 11.93 8.15
N PRO A 37 -13.81 13.03 8.86
CA PRO A 37 -12.69 13.08 9.80
C PRO A 37 -12.77 11.96 10.86
N VAL A 38 -11.65 11.28 11.10
CA VAL A 38 -11.51 10.24 12.12
C VAL A 38 -10.47 10.71 13.14
N ALA A 39 -10.80 10.64 14.43
CA ALA A 39 -9.88 11.03 15.49
C ALA A 39 -8.62 10.15 15.47
N ASN A 40 -7.45 10.76 15.75
CA ASN A 40 -6.14 10.11 15.72
C ASN A 40 -5.73 9.49 14.37
N TYR A 41 -6.39 9.88 13.28
CA TYR A 41 -6.14 9.35 11.95
C TYR A 41 -5.78 10.48 10.98
N THR A 42 -4.63 10.36 10.31
CA THR A 42 -4.13 11.34 9.34
C THR A 42 -4.03 10.69 7.96
N ASP A 43 -4.79 11.19 7.00
CA ASP A 43 -4.67 10.77 5.60
C ASP A 43 -3.52 11.49 4.89
N ILE A 44 -2.67 10.71 4.22
CA ILE A 44 -1.79 11.18 3.16
C ILE A 44 -2.35 10.65 1.85
N SER A 45 -3.15 11.50 1.20
CA SER A 45 -3.90 11.13 0.00
C SER A 45 -3.02 11.08 -1.25
N LEU A 46 -3.07 9.95 -1.95
CA LEU A 46 -2.46 9.71 -3.27
C LEU A 46 -3.46 9.89 -4.42
N VAL A 47 -4.66 10.42 -4.14
CA VAL A 47 -5.65 10.73 -5.18
C VAL A 47 -5.03 11.69 -6.20
N GLY A 48 -5.12 11.32 -7.48
CA GLY A 48 -4.55 12.10 -8.58
C GLY A 48 -3.10 11.75 -8.93
N THR A 49 -2.40 10.94 -8.12
CA THR A 49 -1.07 10.44 -8.48
C THR A 49 -1.15 9.35 -9.55
N LEU A 50 -2.14 8.46 -9.45
CA LEU A 50 -2.45 7.43 -10.44
C LEU A 50 -3.97 7.21 -10.50
N PRO A 51 -4.49 6.68 -11.63
CA PRO A 51 -5.87 6.19 -11.70
C PRO A 51 -6.12 5.10 -10.65
N VAL A 52 -7.24 5.21 -9.94
CA VAL A 52 -7.72 4.16 -9.03
C VAL A 52 -8.38 3.04 -9.84
N PHE A 53 -8.10 1.80 -9.46
CA PHE A 53 -8.65 0.61 -10.09
C PHE A 53 -9.85 0.12 -9.27
N VAL A 54 -11.05 0.60 -9.61
CA VAL A 54 -12.31 0.12 -9.06
C VAL A 54 -13.07 -0.58 -10.18
N ASN A 55 -13.36 -1.88 -10.03
CA ASN A 55 -14.03 -2.71 -11.05
C ASN A 55 -13.35 -2.65 -12.44
N ALA A 56 -12.03 -2.44 -12.47
CA ALA A 56 -11.31 -2.13 -13.70
C ALA A 56 -10.84 -3.37 -14.49
N LEU A 57 -10.89 -4.56 -13.90
CA LEU A 57 -10.51 -5.81 -14.56
C LEU A 57 -11.76 -6.51 -15.08
N GLN A 58 -12.02 -6.38 -16.37
CA GLN A 58 -13.02 -7.21 -17.05
C GLN A 58 -12.49 -8.64 -17.17
N PHE A 59 -13.35 -9.63 -16.96
CA PHE A 59 -12.97 -11.05 -17.09
C PHE A 59 -12.42 -11.41 -18.48
N ASP A 60 -12.76 -10.64 -19.51
CA ASP A 60 -12.21 -10.84 -20.85
C ASP A 60 -10.69 -10.63 -20.92
N TYR A 61 -10.11 -9.82 -20.03
CA TYR A 61 -8.65 -9.68 -19.91
C TYR A 61 -7.97 -10.94 -19.37
N LEU A 62 -8.72 -11.84 -18.73
CA LEU A 62 -8.21 -13.12 -18.25
C LEU A 62 -8.33 -14.23 -19.31
N LYS A 63 -9.06 -14.00 -20.41
CA LYS A 63 -9.19 -14.99 -21.49
C LYS A 63 -7.89 -15.08 -22.28
N GLY A 64 -7.29 -16.27 -22.29
CA GLY A 64 -6.01 -16.49 -22.96
C GLY A 64 -4.82 -15.94 -22.19
N SER A 65 -5.00 -15.62 -20.91
CA SER A 65 -3.88 -15.24 -20.05
C SER A 65 -2.93 -16.42 -19.84
N THR A 66 -1.66 -16.11 -19.72
CA THR A 66 -0.59 -17.04 -19.43
C THR A 66 0.10 -16.59 -18.14
N PRO A 67 0.78 -17.50 -17.41
CA PRO A 67 1.54 -17.09 -16.23
C PRO A 67 2.53 -15.95 -16.50
N ILE A 68 3.12 -15.91 -17.70
CA ILE A 68 4.06 -14.85 -18.11
C ILE A 68 3.34 -13.52 -18.35
N SER A 69 2.20 -13.52 -19.06
CA SER A 69 1.45 -12.28 -19.29
C SER A 69 0.87 -11.72 -18.01
N ASP A 70 0.40 -12.59 -17.11
CA ASP A 70 -0.13 -12.21 -15.80
C ASP A 70 0.97 -11.62 -14.92
N PHE A 71 2.13 -12.27 -14.88
CA PHE A 71 3.30 -11.75 -14.16
C PHE A 71 3.73 -10.37 -14.70
N ASN A 72 3.82 -10.21 -16.02
CA ASN A 72 4.22 -8.95 -16.64
C ASN A 72 3.22 -7.83 -16.38
N PHE A 73 1.92 -8.12 -16.51
CA PHE A 73 0.86 -7.16 -16.23
C PHE A 73 0.91 -6.68 -14.78
N ALA A 74 0.98 -7.64 -13.86
CA ALA A 74 0.90 -7.36 -12.45
C ALA A 74 2.19 -6.68 -11.93
N SER A 75 3.36 -7.09 -12.43
CA SER A 75 4.65 -6.41 -12.18
C SER A 75 4.68 -4.99 -12.75
N GLY A 76 4.09 -4.79 -13.93
CA GLY A 76 3.96 -3.46 -14.55
C GLY A 76 3.14 -2.50 -13.69
N ILE A 77 2.02 -2.97 -13.14
CA ILE A 77 1.24 -2.19 -12.16
C ILE A 77 2.09 -1.90 -10.92
N GLY A 78 2.73 -2.91 -10.35
CA GLY A 78 3.56 -2.77 -9.15
C GLY A 78 4.67 -1.74 -9.32
N LEU A 79 5.38 -1.75 -10.46
CA LEU A 79 6.44 -0.80 -10.77
C LEU A 79 5.90 0.62 -10.98
N SER A 80 4.81 0.76 -11.75
CA SER A 80 4.18 2.07 -12.00
C SER A 80 3.70 2.74 -10.71
N VAL A 81 3.06 1.97 -9.82
CA VAL A 81 2.64 2.43 -8.49
C VAL A 81 3.85 2.81 -7.66
N CYS A 82 4.88 1.98 -7.66
CA CYS A 82 6.10 2.24 -6.91
C CYS A 82 6.74 3.58 -7.29
N GLU A 83 7.04 3.79 -8.57
CA GLU A 83 7.70 4.99 -9.07
C GLU A 83 6.84 6.23 -8.81
N SER A 84 5.55 6.18 -9.14
CA SER A 84 4.66 7.33 -9.01
C SER A 84 4.46 7.74 -7.55
N VAL A 85 4.34 6.79 -6.64
CA VAL A 85 4.11 7.07 -5.22
C VAL A 85 5.39 7.53 -4.54
N LEU A 86 6.51 6.84 -4.70
CA LEU A 86 7.78 7.21 -4.04
C LEU A 86 8.32 8.56 -4.55
N THR A 87 8.04 8.93 -5.80
CA THR A 87 8.44 10.25 -6.35
C THR A 87 7.41 11.36 -6.11
N SER A 88 6.24 11.02 -5.54
CA SER A 88 5.15 11.97 -5.32
C SER A 88 5.52 13.08 -4.33
N PRO A 89 4.98 14.30 -4.49
CA PRO A 89 5.14 15.37 -3.52
C PRO A 89 4.69 14.98 -2.11
N GLN A 90 3.67 14.12 -1.99
CA GLN A 90 3.14 13.65 -0.72
C GLN A 90 4.16 12.82 0.05
N VAL A 91 4.80 11.85 -0.60
CA VAL A 91 5.86 11.05 0.04
C VAL A 91 7.09 11.90 0.30
N LYS A 92 7.48 12.79 -0.63
CA LYS A 92 8.59 13.73 -0.42
C LYS A 92 8.36 14.65 0.78
N SER A 93 7.13 15.12 0.98
CA SER A 93 6.75 15.91 2.14
C SER A 93 6.72 15.08 3.43
N LEU A 94 6.32 13.81 3.34
CA LEU A 94 6.33 12.90 4.49
C LEU A 94 7.76 12.66 4.99
N ILE A 95 8.69 12.33 4.09
CA ILE A 95 10.08 12.08 4.45
C ILE A 95 10.80 13.35 4.95
N SER A 96 10.42 14.54 4.46
CA SER A 96 11.01 15.81 4.90
C SER A 96 10.33 16.43 6.14
N SER A 97 9.20 15.86 6.59
CA SER A 97 8.41 16.42 7.69
C SER A 97 9.06 16.32 9.07
N GLY A 98 10.14 15.54 9.21
CA GLY A 98 10.74 15.24 10.51
C GLY A 98 9.85 14.38 11.42
N LYS A 99 8.81 13.73 10.86
CA LYS A 99 7.97 12.79 11.61
C LYS A 99 8.77 11.54 11.97
N HIS A 100 8.52 11.06 13.17
CA HIS A 100 8.99 9.77 13.66
C HIS A 100 7.81 8.83 13.81
N PHE A 101 8.05 7.54 13.56
CA PHE A 101 7.05 6.48 13.66
C PHE A 101 7.61 5.37 14.55
N ASP A 102 6.78 4.83 15.45
CA ASP A 102 7.18 3.72 16.31
C ASP A 102 7.02 2.36 15.61
N LEU A 103 6.18 2.29 14.57
CA LEU A 103 5.85 1.09 13.82
C LEU A 103 5.38 1.45 12.42
N LEU A 104 5.86 0.72 11.41
CA LEU A 104 5.31 0.78 10.05
C LEU A 104 4.51 -0.47 9.72
N ILE A 105 3.31 -0.30 9.17
CA ILE A 105 2.52 -1.40 8.60
C ILE A 105 2.57 -1.24 7.08
N VAL A 106 3.14 -2.24 6.41
CA VAL A 106 3.40 -2.20 4.98
C VAL A 106 2.68 -3.36 4.31
N GLU A 107 2.08 -3.10 3.17
CA GLU A 107 1.47 -4.14 2.36
C GLU A 107 2.56 -4.85 1.58
N LEU A 108 2.61 -6.17 1.70
CA LEU A 108 3.45 -7.04 0.88
C LEU A 108 2.59 -7.57 -0.26
N PHE A 109 2.92 -7.18 -1.48
CA PHE A 109 2.26 -7.67 -2.68
C PHE A 109 3.29 -7.83 -3.80
N ILE A 110 2.99 -7.39 -5.01
CA ILE A 110 3.85 -7.58 -6.18
C ILE A 110 5.13 -6.75 -6.12
N SER A 111 5.09 -5.58 -5.48
CA SER A 111 6.26 -4.73 -5.28
C SER A 111 6.58 -4.60 -3.80
N ASP A 112 7.87 -4.65 -3.49
CA ASP A 112 8.41 -4.50 -2.13
C ASP A 112 8.88 -3.06 -1.84
N CYS A 113 8.70 -2.13 -2.78
CA CYS A 113 9.45 -0.88 -2.71
C CYS A 113 9.06 0.05 -1.57
N PHE A 114 7.88 -0.12 -0.97
CA PHE A 114 7.50 0.62 0.23
C PHE A 114 8.24 0.18 1.49
N LEU A 115 8.96 -0.96 1.44
CA LEU A 115 9.92 -1.31 2.48
C LEU A 115 11.10 -0.33 2.53
N SER A 116 11.41 0.39 1.44
CA SER A 116 12.42 1.47 1.49
C SER A 116 12.06 2.57 2.50
N LEU A 117 10.77 2.79 2.79
CA LEU A 117 10.33 3.73 3.82
C LEU A 117 10.63 3.19 5.23
N VAL A 118 10.64 1.87 5.42
CA VAL A 118 11.04 1.24 6.69
C VAL A 118 12.49 1.58 6.99
N ASP A 119 13.38 1.38 6.01
CA ASP A 119 14.80 1.71 6.16
C ASP A 119 15.00 3.21 6.39
N PHE A 120 14.22 4.07 5.72
CA PHE A 120 14.29 5.53 5.89
C PHE A 120 13.88 5.98 7.29
N PHE A 121 12.76 5.46 7.82
CA PHE A 121 12.26 5.86 9.15
C PHE A 121 12.96 5.11 10.29
N GLY A 122 13.67 4.00 10.01
CA GLY A 122 14.45 3.25 11.00
C GLY A 122 13.61 2.57 12.08
N ALA A 123 12.32 2.34 11.83
CA ALA A 123 11.38 1.76 12.78
C ALA A 123 11.04 0.31 12.44
N PRO A 124 10.66 -0.53 13.42
CA PRO A 124 10.20 -1.89 13.13
C PRO A 124 8.99 -1.86 12.20
N HIS A 125 8.80 -2.93 11.44
CA HIS A 125 7.67 -3.05 10.52
C HIS A 125 6.91 -4.37 10.68
N ILE A 126 5.63 -4.33 10.33
CA ILE A 126 4.78 -5.50 10.11
C ILE A 126 4.39 -5.51 8.64
N GLY A 127 4.79 -6.57 7.93
CA GLY A 127 4.31 -6.85 6.59
C GLY A 127 2.98 -7.59 6.65
N LEU A 128 1.99 -7.12 5.89
CA LEU A 128 0.70 -7.81 5.73
C LEU A 128 0.37 -7.97 4.25
N SER A 129 -0.18 -9.12 3.87
CA SER A 129 -0.70 -9.34 2.52
C SER A 129 -2.22 -9.15 2.50
N SER A 130 -2.73 -8.58 1.42
CA SER A 130 -4.16 -8.48 1.12
C SER A 130 -4.69 -9.71 0.37
N SER A 131 -3.82 -10.68 0.09
CA SER A 131 -4.13 -11.90 -0.66
C SER A 131 -3.33 -13.08 -0.10
N MET A 132 -3.34 -14.23 -0.80
CA MET A 132 -2.40 -15.30 -0.47
C MET A 132 -0.96 -14.81 -0.65
N ASP A 133 -0.09 -15.13 0.31
CA ASP A 133 1.32 -14.74 0.23
C ASP A 133 1.95 -15.28 -1.05
N LEU A 134 2.65 -14.39 -1.76
CA LEU A 134 3.29 -14.75 -3.01
C LEU A 134 4.60 -15.47 -2.68
N PRO A 135 5.03 -16.47 -3.50
CA PRO A 135 6.19 -17.30 -3.17
C PRO A 135 7.49 -16.53 -2.88
N HIS A 136 7.67 -15.34 -3.47
CA HIS A 136 8.84 -14.50 -3.24
C HIS A 136 8.87 -13.81 -1.87
N HIS A 137 7.77 -13.84 -1.12
CA HIS A 137 7.70 -13.35 0.26
C HIS A 137 8.23 -14.38 1.26
N ASN A 138 8.19 -15.68 0.93
CA ASN A 138 8.55 -16.79 1.84
C ASN A 138 9.92 -16.64 2.53
N PRO A 139 11.00 -16.18 1.89
CA PRO A 139 12.30 -16.05 2.58
C PRO A 139 12.31 -14.99 3.68
N ARG A 140 11.30 -14.12 3.75
CA ARG A 140 11.24 -12.94 4.61
C ARG A 140 10.15 -13.04 5.67
N ILE A 141 9.24 -13.98 5.51
CA ILE A 141 8.21 -14.33 6.49
C ILE A 141 8.73 -15.56 7.22
N GLY A 142 8.78 -15.51 8.56
CA GLY A 142 9.08 -16.69 9.35
C GLY A 142 7.95 -17.71 9.20
N ASN A 143 8.14 -18.70 8.33
CA ASN A 143 7.18 -19.77 8.04
C ASN A 143 7.81 -21.12 8.39
#